data_AF-A0A7K1A6P4-F1
#
_entry.id   AF-A0A7K1A6P4-F1
#
_cell.length_a   1.000
_cell.length_b   1.000
_cell.length_c   1.000
_cell.angle_alpha   90.00
_cell.angle_beta   90.00
_cell.angle_gamma   90.00
#
_symmetry.space_group_name_H-M   'P 1'
#
loop_
_entity.id
_entity.type
_entity.pdbx_description
1 polymer ?
#
loop_
_entity_poly.entity_id
_entity_poly.type
_entity_poly.pdbx_seq_one_letter_code
_entity_poly.pdbx_strand_id
1 'polypeptide(L)'
;PAQLRVETTNSVLTRAADKGAVLSIPINHFEGNYTCDAETLAQLRDEDRIVLRYVVNPNGSVDDIAGVCNEGRNVVGLMPHPERSTSELLGSTDGLPLLRSLLSV
;
A
#
# COMPACT_ATOMS: atom_id res chain seq x y z
N PRO A 1 -1.66 -8.93 -11.26
CA PRO A 1 -1.05 -8.47 -9.99
C PRO A 1 -0.09 -7.32 -10.29
N ALA A 2 0.20 -6.48 -9.31
CA ALA A 2 1.21 -5.42 -9.40
C ALA A 2 2.25 -5.59 -8.30
N GLN A 3 3.49 -5.19 -8.59
CA GLN A 3 4.55 -5.14 -7.59
C GLN A 3 4.43 -3.84 -6.80
N LEU A 4 4.36 -3.95 -5.48
CA LEU A 4 4.26 -2.84 -4.56
C LEU A 4 5.47 -2.81 -3.64
N ARG A 5 6.08 -1.64 -3.47
CA ARG A 5 7.13 -1.43 -2.47
C ARG A 5 6.53 -0.87 -1.19
N VAL A 6 6.91 -1.45 -0.05
CA VAL A 6 6.58 -0.94 1.28
C VAL A 6 7.43 0.30 1.56
N GLU A 7 6.82 1.48 1.63
CA GLU A 7 7.54 2.74 1.85
C GLU A 7 7.81 3.02 3.33
N THR A 8 6.86 2.65 4.19
CA THR A 8 6.96 2.79 5.64
C THR A 8 6.28 1.64 6.36
N THR A 9 6.80 1.29 7.53
CA THR A 9 6.17 0.38 8.48
C THR A 9 5.41 1.13 9.58
N ASN A 10 5.40 2.46 9.54
CA ASN A 10 4.71 3.32 10.49
C ASN A 10 3.23 3.52 10.12
N SER A 11 2.48 2.42 10.07
CA SER A 11 1.05 2.38 9.78
C SER A 11 0.42 1.08 10.30
N VAL A 12 -0.86 1.14 10.65
CA VAL A 12 -1.67 -0.03 11.06
C VAL A 12 -1.58 -1.20 10.06
N LEU A 13 -1.40 -0.92 8.76
CA LEU A 13 -1.38 -1.92 7.70
C LEU A 13 0.01 -2.49 7.37
N THR A 14 1.10 -1.79 7.69
CA THR A 14 2.46 -2.18 7.23
C THR A 14 3.44 -2.47 8.36
N ARG A 15 3.06 -2.33 9.63
CA ARG A 15 3.94 -2.52 10.80
C ARG A 15 4.54 -3.91 10.99
N ALA A 16 3.95 -4.95 10.41
CA ALA A 16 4.49 -6.31 10.41
C ALA A 16 5.15 -6.69 9.07
N ALA A 17 5.31 -5.74 8.15
CA ALA A 17 6.06 -5.89 6.92
C ALA A 17 7.47 -5.29 7.07
N ASP A 18 8.34 -5.55 6.10
CA ASP A 18 9.67 -4.97 6.03
C ASP A 18 9.67 -3.73 5.11
N LYS A 19 10.22 -2.62 5.58
CA LYS A 19 10.40 -1.43 4.74
C LYS A 19 11.31 -1.76 3.55
N GLY A 20 10.88 -1.39 2.35
CA GLY A 20 11.55 -1.69 1.10
C GLY A 20 11.22 -3.05 0.49
N ALA A 21 10.48 -3.92 1.19
CA ALA A 21 10.01 -5.17 0.61
C ALA A 21 9.13 -4.91 -0.62
N VAL A 22 9.27 -5.77 -1.63
CA VAL A 22 8.45 -5.76 -2.84
C VAL A 22 7.47 -6.92 -2.78
N LEU A 23 6.18 -6.60 -2.73
CA LEU A 23 5.07 -7.55 -2.61
C LEU A 23 4.30 -7.63 -3.94
N SER A 24 3.95 -8.84 -4.38
CA SER A 24 3.09 -9.05 -5.55
C SER A 24 1.63 -9.12 -5.11
N ILE A 25 0.91 -8.02 -5.27
CA ILE A 25 -0.48 -7.89 -4.78
C ILE A 25 -1.46 -7.78 -5.97
N PRO A 26 -2.59 -8.51 -5.94
CA PRO A 26 -3.64 -8.39 -6.95
C PRO A 26 -4.20 -6.96 -7.04
N ILE A 27 -4.54 -6.54 -8.26
CA ILE A 27 -5.27 -5.30 -8.55
C ILE A 27 -6.45 -5.65 -9.45
N ASN A 28 -7.59 -4.98 -9.26
CA ASN A 28 -8.77 -5.14 -10.12
C ASN A 28 -9.63 -3.87 -10.09
N HIS A 29 -9.20 -2.83 -10.81
CA HIS A 29 -9.86 -1.53 -10.79
C HIS A 29 -9.82 -0.86 -12.17
N PHE A 30 -10.91 -0.15 -12.51
CA PHE A 30 -10.97 0.75 -13.67
C PHE A 30 -10.67 2.21 -13.30
N GLU A 31 -10.93 2.60 -12.05
CA GLU A 31 -10.77 3.99 -11.55
C GLU A 31 -9.81 4.05 -10.35
N GLY A 32 -8.65 3.40 -10.47
CA GLY A 32 -7.65 3.32 -9.38
C GLY A 32 -6.58 4.42 -9.38
N ASN A 33 -6.72 5.44 -10.22
CA ASN A 33 -5.75 6.53 -10.36
C ASN A 33 -5.82 7.47 -9.14
N TYR A 34 -4.88 7.34 -8.20
CA TYR A 34 -4.79 8.25 -7.07
C TYR A 34 -4.31 9.63 -7.52
N THR A 35 -5.03 10.67 -7.12
CA THR A 35 -4.72 12.08 -7.43
C THR A 35 -4.86 12.94 -6.19
N CYS A 36 -4.05 13.99 -6.11
CA CYS A 36 -4.15 15.05 -5.11
C CYS A 36 -3.42 16.30 -5.64
N ASP A 37 -3.63 17.45 -5.00
CA ASP A 37 -2.85 18.65 -5.30
C ASP A 37 -1.41 18.56 -4.77
N ALA A 38 -0.57 19.52 -5.17
CA ALA A 38 0.85 19.54 -4.84
C ALA A 38 1.12 19.75 -3.34
N GLU A 39 0.26 20.50 -2.65
CA GLU A 39 0.37 20.75 -1.21
C GLU A 39 0.10 19.46 -0.42
N THR A 40 -0.97 18.75 -0.77
CA THR A 40 -1.32 17.44 -0.21
C THR A 40 -0.23 16.43 -0.47
N LEU A 41 0.32 16.37 -1.69
CA LEU A 41 1.42 15.46 -2.01
C LEU A 41 2.67 15.75 -1.18
N ALA A 42 3.04 17.02 -1.03
CA ALA A 42 4.15 17.43 -0.18
C ALA A 42 3.92 17.02 1.27
N GLN A 43 2.73 17.29 1.82
CA GLN A 43 2.36 16.90 3.18
C GLN A 43 2.42 15.37 3.38
N LEU A 44 1.90 14.58 2.43
CA LEU A 44 1.95 13.12 2.50
C LEU A 44 3.38 12.56 2.51
N ARG A 45 4.30 13.19 1.76
CA ARG A 45 5.73 12.83 1.73
C ARG A 45 6.43 13.24 3.02
N ASP A 46 6.25 14.48 3.45
CA ASP A 46 6.91 15.05 4.63
C ASP A 46 6.49 14.33 5.92
N GLU A 47 5.23 13.91 6.00
CA GLU A 47 4.68 13.21 7.16
C GLU A 47 4.83 11.67 7.10
N ASP A 48 5.52 11.11 6.10
CA ASP A 48 5.69 9.65 5.94
C ASP A 48 4.33 8.91 5.94
N ARG A 49 3.37 9.41 5.16
CA ARG A 49 1.99 8.89 5.08
C ARG A 49 1.69 8.09 3.81
N ILE A 50 2.65 7.96 2.92
CA ILE A 50 2.56 7.09 1.75
C ILE A 50 3.04 5.70 2.19
N VAL A 51 2.13 4.71 2.22
CA VAL A 51 2.44 3.39 2.81
C VAL A 51 2.93 2.39 1.78
N LEU A 52 2.43 2.50 0.54
CA LEU A 52 2.75 1.61 -0.56
C LEU A 52 2.88 2.40 -1.86
N ARG A 53 3.89 2.08 -2.65
CA ARG A 53 4.04 2.55 -4.03
C ARG A 53 4.08 1.41 -5.02
N TYR A 54 3.54 1.62 -6.20
CA TYR A 54 3.78 0.73 -7.33
C TYR A 54 5.25 0.80 -7.75
N VAL A 55 5.87 -0.34 -8.01
CA VAL A 55 7.21 -0.39 -8.63
C VAL A 55 7.12 0.01 -10.11
N VAL A 56 6.06 -0.44 -10.77
CA VAL A 56 5.68 -0.01 -12.12
C VAL A 56 4.23 0.42 -12.06
N ASN A 57 3.99 1.72 -12.18
CA ASN A 57 2.69 2.34 -11.99
C ASN A 57 1.71 1.98 -13.11
N PRO A 58 0.65 1.20 -12.82
CA PRO A 58 -0.23 0.66 -13.85
C PRO A 58 -1.40 1.58 -14.19
N ASN A 59 -1.67 2.58 -13.35
CA ASN A 59 -2.90 3.38 -13.42
C ASN A 59 -2.64 4.89 -13.46
N GLY A 60 -1.37 5.31 -13.50
CA GLY A 60 -0.96 6.72 -13.60
C GLY A 60 -1.08 7.49 -12.29
N SER A 61 -1.19 6.81 -11.14
CA SER A 61 -1.34 7.47 -9.83
C SER A 61 -0.20 8.44 -9.59
N VAL A 62 -0.48 9.61 -9.01
CA VAL A 62 0.57 10.58 -8.70
C VAL A 62 1.60 9.95 -7.76
N ASP A 63 2.88 10.16 -8.07
CA ASP A 63 4.01 9.64 -7.27
C ASP A 63 3.99 8.11 -7.11
N ASP A 64 3.36 7.38 -8.03
CA ASP A 64 3.21 5.92 -7.98
C ASP A 64 2.48 5.41 -6.73
N ILE A 65 1.67 6.26 -6.08
CA ILE A 65 0.98 5.94 -4.83
C ILE A 65 -0.03 4.80 -5.06
N ALA A 66 0.10 3.73 -4.26
CA ALA A 66 -0.84 2.62 -4.20
C ALA A 66 -1.69 2.63 -2.91
N GLY A 67 -1.22 3.32 -1.87
CA GLY A 67 -1.96 3.53 -0.64
C GLY A 67 -1.35 4.59 0.26
N VAL A 68 -2.20 5.23 1.07
CA VAL A 68 -1.85 6.29 2.04
C VAL A 68 -2.53 6.04 3.39
N CYS A 69 -2.00 6.62 4.47
CA CYS A 69 -2.66 6.61 5.78
C CYS A 69 -3.01 8.02 6.27
N ASN A 70 -3.94 8.10 7.23
CA ASN A 70 -4.23 9.35 7.93
C ASN A 70 -3.11 9.75 8.91
N GLU A 71 -3.19 10.95 9.48
CA GLU A 71 -2.23 11.49 10.47
C GLU A 71 -2.07 10.56 11.69
N GLY A 72 -3.17 9.97 12.17
CA GLY A 72 -3.18 9.03 13.28
C GLY A 72 -2.65 7.63 12.94
N ARG A 73 -2.30 7.37 11.66
CA ARG A 73 -1.74 6.10 11.15
C ARG A 73 -2.59 4.86 11.41
N ASN A 74 -3.86 5.06 11.71
CA ASN A 74 -4.83 4.04 12.08
C ASN A 74 -5.92 3.82 11.03
N VAL A 75 -5.93 4.62 9.95
CA VAL A 75 -6.80 4.45 8.79
C VAL A 75 -5.92 4.45 7.54
N VAL A 76 -6.13 3.47 6.66
CA VAL A 76 -5.38 3.31 5.41
C VAL A 76 -6.34 3.22 4.22
N GLY A 77 -6.12 4.07 3.22
CA GLY A 77 -6.74 3.94 1.90
C GLY A 77 -5.82 3.14 0.99
N LEU A 78 -6.37 2.11 0.33
CA LEU A 78 -5.61 1.17 -0.49
C LEU A 78 -6.39 0.82 -1.76
N MET A 79 -5.72 0.81 -2.91
CA MET A 79 -6.28 0.30 -4.17
C MET A 79 -6.00 -1.19 -4.43
N PRO A 80 -4.80 -1.73 -4.12
CA PRO A 80 -4.53 -3.16 -4.22
C PRO A 80 -5.33 -4.03 -3.25
N HIS A 81 -5.44 -5.32 -3.57
CA HIS A 81 -6.24 -6.32 -2.84
C HIS A 81 -5.37 -7.37 -2.13
N PRO A 82 -4.69 -7.02 -1.01
CA PRO A 82 -3.81 -7.96 -0.30
C PRO A 82 -4.56 -9.15 0.29
N GLU A 83 -5.87 -9.04 0.54
CA GLU A 83 -6.71 -10.13 0.99
C GLU A 83 -6.77 -11.29 -0.02
N ARG A 84 -6.59 -10.98 -1.32
CA ARG A 84 -6.59 -11.95 -2.42
C ARG A 84 -5.24 -12.62 -2.65
N SER A 85 -4.25 -12.39 -1.78
CA SER A 85 -2.92 -13.00 -1.85
C SER A 85 -2.42 -13.42 -0.47
N THR A 86 -3.28 -14.10 0.29
CA THR A 86 -3.00 -14.53 1.68
C THR A 86 -2.77 -16.04 1.83
N SER A 87 -2.81 -16.81 0.74
CA SER A 87 -2.73 -18.27 0.76
C SER A 87 -2.21 -18.79 -0.58
N GLU A 88 -1.47 -19.89 -0.57
CA GLU A 88 -1.02 -20.56 -1.80
C GLU A 88 -2.18 -20.91 -2.73
N LEU A 89 -3.36 -21.23 -2.18
CA LEU A 89 -4.58 -21.50 -2.96
C LEU A 89 -5.08 -20.28 -3.74
N LEU A 90 -4.77 -19.07 -3.27
CA LEU A 90 -5.08 -17.80 -3.94
C LEU A 90 -3.95 -17.36 -4.90
N GLY A 91 -2.88 -18.13 -4.99
CA GLY A 91 -1.75 -17.92 -5.90
C GLY A 91 -0.56 -17.15 -5.30
N SER A 92 -0.66 -16.64 -4.08
CA SER A 92 0.46 -15.99 -3.36
C SER A 92 0.14 -15.80 -1.89
N THR A 93 1.18 -15.65 -1.06
CA THR A 93 1.09 -15.29 0.36
C THR A 93 1.61 -13.88 0.67
N ASP A 94 1.97 -13.09 -0.35
CA ASP A 94 2.59 -11.76 -0.21
C ASP A 94 1.69 -10.73 0.49
N GLY A 95 0.38 -10.98 0.57
CA GLY A 95 -0.55 -10.14 1.34
C GLY A 95 -0.53 -10.41 2.84
N LEU A 96 0.00 -11.55 3.30
CA LEU A 96 -0.01 -11.94 4.70
C LEU A 96 0.65 -10.92 5.64
N PRO A 97 1.83 -10.33 5.33
CA PRO A 97 2.44 -9.33 6.22
C PRO A 97 1.51 -8.13 6.48
N LEU A 98 0.75 -7.72 5.46
CA LEU A 98 -0.19 -6.59 5.60
C LEU A 98 -1.39 -6.96 6.47
N LEU A 99 -1.99 -8.13 6.25
CA LEU A 99 -3.14 -8.59 7.04
C LEU A 99 -2.75 -8.91 8.49
N ARG A 100 -1.55 -9.47 8.72
CA ARG A 100 -1.00 -9.69 10.07
C ARG A 100 -0.76 -8.39 10.82
N SER A 101 -0.40 -7.30 10.13
CA SER A 101 -0.22 -5.98 10.73
C SER A 101 -1.50 -5.45 11.41
N LEU A 102 -2.69 -5.85 10.94
CA LEU A 102 -3.95 -5.46 11.58
C LEU A 102 -4.17 -6.14 12.93
N LEU A 103 -3.58 -7.32 13.13
CA LEU A 103 -3.71 -8.12 14.36
C LEU A 103 -2.62 -7.82 15.39
N SER A 104 -1.47 -7.29 14.96
CA SER A 104 -0.43 -6.85 15.88
C SER A 104 -0.91 -5.64 16.67
N VAL A 105 -0.75 -5.70 17.99
CA VAL A 105 -0.96 -4.58 18.92
C VAL A 105 0.37 -3.92 19.25
#